data_AF-L9YYY7-F1
#
_entry.id   AF-L9YYY7-F1
#
_cell.length_a   1.000
_cell.length_b   1.000
_cell.length_c   1.000
_cell.angle_alpha   90.00
_cell.angle_beta   90.00
_cell.angle_gamma   90.00
#
_symmetry.space_group_name_H-M   'P 1'
#
loop_
_entity.id
_entity.type
_entity.pdbx_description
1 polymer ?
#
loop_
_entity_poly.entity_id
_entity_poly.type
_entity_poly.pdbx_seq_one_letter_code
_entity_poly.pdbx_strand_id
1 'polypeptide(L)'
;MAQDPDHSDGERGGLSQFRKNRFFSGKLMTPRDMEADQEYHAERLHTLARFVVGSGIVHGLAVRSINETDDGLEVTIEPGLALDGRGRPIVVEQVTTKSLPRPSSEEISLSIQYDEVSMETVPVPNTDDAVDAESTSNRIVEVFELAYQEATDDGSRFRDVDVPSVETDTDAETVREQLLKRYHDEHRSSVPSDADTAVFLGSFERTPDGVWTEVDDSAPREFAYDHELLFEAMIDHITDTENPHRTPIEREPPDIPDDIGAINDRLDALETELGGLKRDQTALTRYIMRKTLKDRARFFDALADRIEQQTSEGGRLAREIAAISRADGERICENEEAYRHHLQQVLEHLIALGDDLEGATTERSLERYLESVSELQAALEADDSVLELAEAQDRVCEAADSLEVLVEIVPDE
;
A
#
# COMPACT_ATOMS: atom_id res chain seq x y z
N MET A 1 63.42 -8.53 -1.75
CA MET A 1 63.24 -7.09 -1.44
C MET A 1 62.20 -6.58 -2.42
N ALA A 2 61.02 -6.12 -2.02
CA ALA A 2 60.58 -5.63 -0.73
C ALA A 2 59.41 -6.47 -0.20
N GLN A 3 59.52 -6.88 1.07
CA GLN A 3 58.35 -7.08 1.92
C GLN A 3 57.79 -5.68 2.15
N ASP A 4 56.50 -5.48 1.89
CA ASP A 4 55.78 -4.33 2.42
C ASP A 4 54.80 -4.89 3.46
N PRO A 5 55.16 -4.85 4.76
CA PRO A 5 54.29 -5.26 5.83
C PRO A 5 53.59 -4.00 6.36
N ASP A 6 52.37 -3.76 5.89
CA ASP A 6 51.45 -2.87 6.60
C ASP A 6 50.01 -3.36 6.43
N HIS A 7 49.75 -4.56 6.95
CA HIS A 7 48.42 -4.89 7.44
C HIS A 7 48.33 -4.33 8.86
N SER A 8 48.15 -3.02 8.95
CA SER A 8 47.51 -2.45 10.11
C SER A 8 46.08 -2.99 10.14
N ASP A 9 45.87 -3.99 10.99
CA ASP A 9 44.58 -4.27 11.64
C ASP A 9 44.22 -3.09 12.54
N GLY A 10 44.05 -1.92 11.92
CA GLY A 10 43.46 -0.74 12.52
C GLY A 10 42.00 -0.73 12.11
N GLU A 11 41.12 -0.88 13.11
CA GLU A 11 39.71 -0.49 13.13
C GLU A 11 39.21 0.15 11.82
N ARG A 12 38.71 -0.68 10.89
CA ARG A 12 38.18 -0.21 9.59
C ARG A 12 36.80 0.41 9.75
N GLY A 13 36.73 1.52 10.48
CA GLY A 13 35.54 2.38 10.55
C GLY A 13 35.52 3.47 9.47
N GLY A 14 36.12 3.25 8.29
CA GLY A 14 36.32 4.30 7.28
C GLY A 14 36.13 3.84 5.83
N LEU A 15 35.76 4.79 4.95
CA LEU A 15 35.60 4.58 3.51
C LEU A 15 36.91 4.12 2.86
N SER A 16 36.87 2.99 2.14
CA SER A 16 38.01 2.46 1.38
C SER A 16 37.70 2.41 -0.11
N GLN A 17 38.74 2.41 -0.96
CA GLN A 17 38.54 2.27 -2.40
C GLN A 17 38.18 0.83 -2.75
N PHE A 18 37.03 0.65 -3.41
CA PHE A 18 36.61 -0.67 -3.86
C PHE A 18 37.53 -1.24 -4.93
N ARG A 19 37.90 -2.51 -4.79
CA ARG A 19 38.78 -3.23 -5.72
C ARG A 19 38.01 -4.39 -6.35
N LYS A 20 37.97 -4.43 -7.68
CA LYS A 20 37.32 -5.51 -8.45
C LYS A 20 38.32 -6.53 -8.94
N ASN A 21 37.87 -7.77 -9.04
CA ASN A 21 38.58 -8.77 -9.80
C ASN A 21 38.54 -8.43 -11.31
N ARG A 22 39.71 -8.42 -11.96
CA ARG A 22 39.82 -8.22 -13.42
C ARG A 22 39.92 -9.58 -14.11
N PHE A 23 38.86 -9.97 -14.80
CA PHE A 23 38.83 -11.18 -15.63
C PHE A 23 39.61 -11.00 -16.94
N PHE A 24 40.43 -12.00 -17.30
CA PHE A 24 41.11 -12.08 -18.60
C PHE A 24 41.39 -13.54 -18.98
N SER A 25 41.54 -13.82 -20.28
CA SER A 25 41.75 -15.17 -20.78
C SER A 25 43.03 -15.79 -20.23
N GLY A 26 42.92 -16.99 -19.68
CA GLY A 26 44.04 -17.71 -19.06
C GLY A 26 44.35 -17.30 -17.62
N LYS A 27 43.55 -16.42 -16.99
CA LYS A 27 43.66 -16.17 -15.55
C LYS A 27 43.26 -17.43 -14.77
N LEU A 28 44.13 -17.89 -13.87
CA LEU A 28 43.79 -18.91 -12.88
C LEU A 28 42.99 -18.27 -11.76
N MET A 29 41.85 -18.88 -11.42
CA MET A 29 40.93 -18.41 -10.38
C MET A 29 41.03 -19.30 -9.15
N THR A 30 41.15 -18.68 -7.98
CA THR A 30 41.18 -19.35 -6.68
C THR A 30 39.93 -18.99 -5.86
N PRO A 31 39.59 -19.73 -4.79
CA PRO A 31 38.52 -19.34 -3.86
C PRO A 31 38.66 -17.90 -3.37
N ARG A 32 39.89 -17.48 -3.04
CA ARG A 32 40.21 -16.09 -2.67
C ARG A 32 39.81 -15.06 -3.73
N ASP A 33 39.96 -15.36 -5.02
CA ASP A 33 39.53 -14.46 -6.10
C ASP A 33 38.00 -14.36 -6.22
N MET A 34 37.26 -15.40 -5.77
CA MET A 34 35.80 -15.42 -5.75
C MET A 34 35.24 -14.74 -4.50
N GLU A 35 35.84 -14.98 -3.34
CA GLU A 35 35.56 -14.29 -2.07
C GLU A 35 35.74 -12.78 -2.24
N ALA A 36 36.85 -12.34 -2.83
CA ALA A 36 37.09 -10.93 -3.11
C ALA A 36 36.05 -10.30 -4.05
N ASP A 37 35.43 -11.09 -4.94
CA ASP A 37 34.35 -10.60 -5.81
C ASP A 37 33.02 -10.46 -5.04
N GLN A 38 32.73 -11.41 -4.13
CA GLN A 38 31.58 -11.33 -3.22
C GLN A 38 31.71 -10.13 -2.27
N GLU A 39 32.86 -9.98 -1.61
CA GLU A 39 33.18 -8.84 -0.74
C GLU A 39 33.04 -7.52 -1.50
N TYR A 40 33.56 -7.43 -2.73
CA TYR A 40 33.43 -6.22 -3.55
C TYR A 40 31.96 -5.80 -3.74
N HIS A 41 31.09 -6.76 -4.03
CA HIS A 41 29.67 -6.49 -4.25
C HIS A 41 28.95 -6.13 -2.94
N ALA A 42 29.23 -6.87 -1.86
CA ALA A 42 28.67 -6.62 -0.54
C ALA A 42 29.10 -5.25 0.00
N GLU A 43 30.41 -4.94 0.04
CA GLU A 43 30.94 -3.66 0.53
C GLU A 43 30.36 -2.48 -0.25
N ARG A 44 30.20 -2.61 -1.58
CA ARG A 44 29.60 -1.54 -2.40
C ARG A 44 28.13 -1.33 -2.07
N LEU A 45 27.37 -2.41 -1.86
CA LEU A 45 25.97 -2.33 -1.46
C LEU A 45 25.84 -1.72 -0.05
N HIS A 46 26.57 -2.25 0.91
CA HIS A 46 26.59 -1.77 2.30
C HIS A 46 27.00 -0.29 2.38
N THR A 47 27.97 0.14 1.59
CA THR A 47 28.35 1.55 1.51
C THR A 47 27.19 2.41 0.99
N LEU A 48 26.49 2.00 -0.06
CA LEU A 48 25.35 2.76 -0.56
C LEU A 48 24.21 2.78 0.46
N ALA A 49 23.86 1.63 1.05
CA ALA A 49 22.83 1.54 2.08
C ALA A 49 23.15 2.46 3.27
N ARG A 50 24.37 2.35 3.83
CA ARG A 50 24.79 3.14 4.99
C ARG A 50 24.79 4.65 4.75
N PHE A 51 25.22 5.12 3.58
CA PHE A 51 25.40 6.56 3.33
C PHE A 51 24.25 7.23 2.59
N VAL A 52 23.37 6.46 1.94
CA VAL A 52 22.23 6.99 1.18
C VAL A 52 20.91 6.70 1.86
N VAL A 53 20.73 5.47 2.37
CA VAL A 53 19.45 5.01 2.95
C VAL A 53 19.44 5.20 4.46
N GLY A 54 20.54 4.86 5.14
CA GLY A 54 20.65 4.88 6.60
C GLY A 54 20.42 3.50 7.22
N SER A 55 20.01 3.48 8.48
CA SER A 55 19.69 2.29 9.27
C SER A 55 18.27 2.38 9.83
N GLY A 56 17.67 1.23 10.11
CA GLY A 56 16.31 1.11 10.62
C GLY A 56 15.46 0.10 9.86
N ILE A 57 14.20 -0.02 10.26
CA ILE A 57 13.15 -0.79 9.60
C ILE A 57 12.82 -0.12 8.28
N VAL A 58 12.91 -0.87 7.17
CA VAL A 58 12.49 -0.43 5.84
C VAL A 58 11.04 -0.82 5.60
N HIS A 59 10.66 -2.04 5.99
CA HIS A 59 9.32 -2.58 5.76
C HIS A 59 8.98 -3.69 6.76
N GLY A 60 7.76 -3.71 7.30
CA GLY A 60 7.26 -4.80 8.14
C GLY A 60 7.92 -4.86 9.54
N LEU A 61 8.39 -6.05 9.94
CA LEU A 61 9.07 -6.31 11.22
C LEU A 61 8.26 -5.96 12.48
N ALA A 62 6.93 -5.97 12.38
CA ALA A 62 6.08 -5.78 13.54
C ALA A 62 6.24 -6.96 14.53
N VAL A 63 6.31 -6.64 15.82
CA VAL A 63 6.23 -7.65 16.88
C VAL A 63 4.75 -8.00 17.07
N ARG A 64 4.37 -9.22 16.69
CA ARG A 64 2.98 -9.70 16.73
C ARG A 64 2.55 -10.08 18.14
N SER A 65 3.41 -10.74 18.90
CA SER A 65 3.11 -11.19 20.26
C SER A 65 4.38 -11.54 21.03
N ILE A 66 4.34 -11.32 22.35
CA ILE A 66 5.36 -11.76 23.30
C ILE A 66 4.66 -12.60 24.36
N ASN A 67 4.94 -13.90 24.38
CA ASN A 67 4.34 -14.86 25.30
C ASN A 67 5.37 -15.33 26.33
N GLU A 68 5.01 -15.33 27.61
CA GLU A 68 5.86 -15.90 28.65
C GLU A 68 5.66 -17.42 28.73
N THR A 69 6.76 -18.17 28.75
CA THR A 69 6.78 -19.63 28.88
C THR A 69 7.59 -20.05 30.11
N ASP A 70 7.57 -21.32 30.46
CA ASP A 70 8.35 -21.85 31.59
C ASP A 70 9.87 -21.64 31.40
N ASP A 71 10.32 -21.60 30.14
CA ASP A 71 11.73 -21.53 29.75
C ASP A 71 12.20 -20.11 29.35
N GLY A 72 11.30 -19.11 29.30
CA GLY A 72 11.66 -17.74 28.92
C GLY A 72 10.52 -16.94 28.27
N LEU A 73 10.84 -16.18 27.23
CA LEU A 73 9.89 -15.48 26.37
C LEU A 73 9.88 -16.09 24.97
N GLU A 74 8.70 -16.19 24.36
CA GLU A 74 8.52 -16.47 22.95
C GLU A 74 8.04 -15.20 22.24
N VAL A 75 8.90 -14.63 21.41
CA VAL A 75 8.61 -13.42 20.65
C VAL A 75 8.33 -13.79 19.20
N THR A 76 7.17 -13.38 18.68
CA THR A 76 6.78 -13.62 17.29
C THR A 76 6.86 -12.33 16.49
N ILE A 77 7.63 -12.36 15.40
CA ILE A 77 7.90 -11.22 14.53
C ILE A 77 7.31 -11.48 13.14
N GLU A 78 6.70 -10.46 12.55
CA GLU A 78 6.18 -10.50 11.19
C GLU A 78 7.29 -10.34 10.13
N PRO A 79 7.07 -10.82 8.89
CA PRO A 79 8.03 -10.66 7.82
C PRO A 79 8.41 -9.20 7.59
N GLY A 80 9.65 -8.96 7.15
CA GLY A 80 10.11 -7.62 6.86
C GLY A 80 11.60 -7.49 6.59
N LEU A 81 12.02 -6.26 6.37
CA LEU A 81 13.37 -5.86 6.00
C LEU A 81 13.83 -4.69 6.88
N ALA A 82 15.04 -4.80 7.41
CA ALA A 82 15.76 -3.71 8.06
C ALA A 82 17.17 -3.55 7.47
N LEU A 83 17.77 -2.38 7.73
CA LEU A 83 19.18 -2.10 7.48
C LEU A 83 19.87 -1.80 8.80
N ASP A 84 20.99 -2.46 9.08
CA ASP A 84 21.79 -2.14 10.26
C ASP A 84 22.71 -0.92 10.04
N GLY A 85 23.39 -0.43 11.10
CA GLY A 85 24.30 0.72 11.00
C GLY A 85 25.52 0.51 10.08
N ARG A 86 25.77 -0.72 9.62
CA ARG A 86 26.81 -1.04 8.62
C ARG A 86 26.26 -1.09 7.20
N GLY A 87 24.95 -0.95 7.02
CA GLY A 87 24.26 -1.03 5.73
C GLY A 87 23.98 -2.47 5.28
N ARG A 88 24.03 -3.44 6.20
CA ARG A 88 23.69 -4.84 5.93
C ARG A 88 22.17 -5.04 5.98
N PRO A 89 21.57 -5.74 5.01
CA PRO A 89 20.15 -6.09 5.07
C PRO A 89 19.90 -7.18 6.12
N ILE A 90 18.85 -7.02 6.92
CA ILE A 90 18.32 -8.04 7.83
C ILE A 90 16.94 -8.43 7.32
N VAL A 91 16.79 -9.69 6.89
CA VAL A 91 15.56 -10.19 6.29
C VAL A 91 14.88 -11.18 7.22
N VAL A 92 13.61 -10.92 7.54
CA VAL A 92 12.70 -11.88 8.15
C VAL A 92 11.75 -12.35 7.06
N GLU A 93 12.00 -13.54 6.50
CA GLU A 93 11.27 -14.05 5.32
C GLU A 93 9.81 -14.41 5.63
N GLN A 94 9.56 -14.97 6.81
CA GLN A 94 8.26 -15.48 7.24
C GLN A 94 8.02 -15.17 8.72
N VAL A 95 6.77 -15.27 9.17
CA VAL A 95 6.43 -15.13 10.59
C VAL A 95 7.31 -16.08 11.40
N THR A 96 8.13 -15.51 12.29
CA THR A 96 9.17 -16.27 13.01
C THR A 96 9.02 -16.06 14.51
N THR A 97 9.02 -17.15 15.26
CA THR A 97 9.04 -17.13 16.72
C THR A 97 10.44 -17.45 17.22
N LYS A 98 10.99 -16.59 18.09
CA LYS A 98 12.29 -16.76 18.74
C LYS A 98 12.12 -16.86 20.25
N SER A 99 12.84 -17.79 20.86
CA SER A 99 12.90 -17.94 22.31
C SER A 99 14.01 -17.05 22.88
N LEU A 100 13.68 -16.23 23.87
CA LEU A 100 14.59 -15.36 24.61
C LEU A 100 14.61 -15.77 26.09
N PRO A 101 15.70 -15.51 26.83
CA PRO A 101 15.72 -15.74 28.27
C PRO A 101 14.64 -14.90 28.97
N ARG A 102 14.24 -15.33 30.18
CA ARG A 102 13.24 -14.60 30.97
C ARG A 102 13.82 -13.26 31.44
N PRO A 103 13.16 -12.12 31.18
CA PRO A 103 13.63 -10.84 31.67
C PRO A 103 13.44 -10.74 33.19
N SER A 104 14.31 -9.98 33.83
CA SER A 104 14.18 -9.59 35.24
C SER A 104 13.37 -8.29 35.42
N SER A 105 13.36 -7.45 34.38
CA SER A 105 12.59 -6.21 34.30
C SER A 105 11.16 -6.45 33.82
N GLU A 106 10.25 -5.56 34.22
CA GLU A 106 8.87 -5.47 33.68
C GLU A 106 8.82 -4.67 32.37
N GLU A 107 9.93 -4.05 31.96
CA GLU A 107 10.07 -3.32 30.71
C GLU A 107 11.30 -3.80 29.94
N ILE A 108 11.12 -4.07 28.65
CA ILE A 108 12.18 -4.54 27.75
C ILE A 108 12.17 -3.79 26.42
N SER A 109 13.34 -3.62 25.84
CA SER A 109 13.54 -3.08 24.49
C SER A 109 14.00 -4.21 23.57
N LEU A 110 13.28 -4.47 22.48
CA LEU A 110 13.60 -5.52 21.52
C LEU A 110 14.42 -4.98 20.35
N SER A 111 15.41 -5.75 19.91
CA SER A 111 16.23 -5.42 18.75
C SER A 111 16.61 -6.66 17.94
N ILE A 112 16.71 -6.51 16.62
CA ILE A 112 17.23 -7.54 15.72
C ILE A 112 18.63 -7.20 15.26
N GLN A 113 19.49 -8.21 15.10
CA GLN A 113 20.86 -8.03 14.65
C GLN A 113 21.18 -9.01 13.53
N TYR A 114 21.93 -8.54 12.53
CA TYR A 114 22.47 -9.39 11.46
C TYR A 114 23.43 -10.42 12.03
N ASP A 115 23.28 -11.67 11.60
CA ASP A 115 24.22 -12.75 11.90
C ASP A 115 24.39 -13.69 10.69
N GLU A 116 25.42 -14.52 10.69
CA GLU A 116 25.71 -15.47 9.62
C GLU A 116 25.93 -16.87 10.18
N VAL A 117 25.24 -17.85 9.60
CA VAL A 117 25.38 -19.25 9.98
C VAL A 117 25.92 -20.06 8.81
N SER A 118 27.00 -20.78 9.09
CA SER A 118 27.56 -21.80 8.21
C SER A 118 26.64 -23.01 8.11
N MET A 119 26.33 -23.43 6.89
CA MET A 119 25.45 -24.53 6.56
C MET A 119 26.13 -25.52 5.60
N GLU A 120 25.59 -26.74 5.54
CA GLU A 120 26.03 -27.80 4.62
C GLU A 120 27.51 -28.17 4.76
N THR A 121 27.88 -28.83 5.86
CA THR A 121 29.24 -29.33 6.04
C THR A 121 29.55 -30.44 5.04
N VAL A 122 30.62 -30.25 4.25
CA VAL A 122 31.09 -31.19 3.23
C VAL A 122 32.54 -31.59 3.51
N PRO A 123 32.92 -32.85 3.21
CA PRO A 123 34.32 -33.28 3.36
C PRO A 123 35.20 -32.58 2.33
N VAL A 124 36.42 -32.20 2.75
CA VAL A 124 37.41 -31.59 1.85
C VAL A 124 38.40 -32.67 1.41
N PRO A 125 38.44 -33.09 0.14
CA PRO A 125 39.34 -34.14 -0.30
C PRO A 125 40.76 -33.62 -0.53
N ASN A 126 41.77 -34.29 0.05
CA ASN A 126 43.19 -34.17 -0.28
C ASN A 126 43.68 -32.73 -0.52
N THR A 127 43.63 -31.92 0.53
CA THR A 127 44.40 -30.69 0.60
C THR A 127 45.81 -31.08 1.04
N ASP A 128 46.79 -31.02 0.13
CA ASP A 128 48.23 -31.18 0.43
C ASP A 128 48.66 -30.10 1.46
N ASP A 129 48.29 -30.29 2.73
CA ASP A 129 48.49 -29.40 3.89
C ASP A 129 47.95 -27.95 3.74
N ALA A 130 47.03 -27.71 2.79
CA ALA A 130 46.47 -26.37 2.54
C ALA A 130 45.32 -25.98 3.49
N VAL A 131 44.69 -26.95 4.15
CA VAL A 131 43.59 -26.75 5.11
C VAL A 131 43.69 -27.85 6.17
N ASP A 132 43.74 -27.48 7.45
CA ASP A 132 43.88 -28.43 8.57
C ASP A 132 42.58 -29.19 8.90
N ALA A 133 41.47 -28.87 8.21
CA ALA A 133 40.14 -29.41 8.50
C ALA A 133 39.71 -30.48 7.47
N GLU A 134 39.26 -31.64 7.96
CA GLU A 134 38.73 -32.76 7.14
C GLU A 134 37.38 -32.43 6.45
N SER A 135 36.72 -31.36 6.89
CA SER A 135 35.45 -30.88 6.35
C SER A 135 35.31 -29.37 6.49
N THR A 136 34.59 -28.74 5.57
CA THR A 136 34.28 -27.30 5.58
C THR A 136 32.81 -27.03 5.25
N SER A 137 32.32 -25.84 5.56
CA SER A 137 30.95 -25.41 5.23
C SER A 137 30.84 -25.07 3.75
N ASN A 138 29.81 -25.55 3.07
CA ASN A 138 29.56 -25.28 1.66
C ASN A 138 28.77 -23.99 1.44
N ARG A 139 27.99 -23.53 2.44
CA ARG A 139 27.14 -22.34 2.35
C ARG A 139 27.20 -21.50 3.60
N ILE A 140 27.02 -20.20 3.44
CA ILE A 140 26.75 -19.23 4.51
C ILE A 140 25.33 -18.70 4.27
N VAL A 141 24.53 -18.66 5.32
CA VAL A 141 23.18 -18.10 5.30
C VAL A 141 23.15 -16.89 6.21
N GLU A 142 22.72 -15.76 5.65
CA GLU A 142 22.44 -14.54 6.41
C GLU A 142 21.17 -14.77 7.21
N VAL A 143 21.26 -14.60 8.52
CA VAL A 143 20.17 -14.80 9.48
C VAL A 143 20.08 -13.58 10.39
N PHE A 144 19.15 -13.65 11.35
CA PHE A 144 19.04 -12.65 12.40
C PHE A 144 19.00 -13.30 13.77
N GLU A 145 19.61 -12.59 14.71
CA GLU A 145 19.43 -12.79 16.14
C GLU A 145 18.42 -11.78 16.68
N LEU A 146 17.62 -12.23 17.65
CA LEU A 146 16.72 -11.37 18.41
C LEU A 146 17.28 -11.27 19.81
N ALA A 147 17.37 -10.04 20.33
CA ALA A 147 17.83 -9.78 21.68
C ALA A 147 16.90 -8.77 22.37
N TYR A 148 16.94 -8.76 23.70
CA TYR A 148 16.29 -7.74 24.51
C TYR A 148 17.30 -7.04 25.42
N GLN A 149 16.99 -5.80 25.78
CA GLN A 149 17.71 -5.03 26.80
C GLN A 149 16.74 -4.58 27.90
N GLU A 150 17.17 -4.70 29.15
CA GLU A 150 16.42 -4.31 30.34
C GLU A 150 16.83 -2.90 30.80
N ALA A 151 16.58 -1.88 29.98
CA ALA A 151 16.70 -0.46 30.35
C ALA A 151 16.16 0.44 29.24
N THR A 152 15.52 1.55 29.65
CA THR A 152 15.11 2.67 28.80
C THR A 152 16.35 3.34 28.19
N ASP A 153 16.64 3.07 26.92
CA ASP A 153 17.45 4.01 26.13
C ASP A 153 16.54 5.22 25.88
N ASP A 154 16.64 6.22 26.76
CA ASP A 154 15.91 7.51 26.70
C ASP A 154 16.49 8.40 25.57
N GLY A 155 16.78 7.75 24.43
CA GLY A 155 17.42 8.34 23.29
C GLY A 155 16.36 8.77 22.30
N SER A 156 15.84 9.99 22.44
CA SER A 156 15.37 10.74 21.27
C SER A 156 16.54 10.85 20.29
N ARG A 157 16.66 9.88 19.39
CA ARG A 157 17.72 9.83 18.37
C ARG A 157 17.44 10.82 17.24
N PHE A 158 16.25 11.41 17.20
CA PHE A 158 15.97 12.59 16.39
C PHE A 158 16.77 13.78 16.94
N ARG A 159 17.79 14.17 16.19
CA ARG A 159 18.48 15.42 16.42
C ARG A 159 17.64 16.53 15.79
N ASP A 160 17.27 17.52 16.58
CA ASP A 160 16.62 18.72 16.06
C ASP A 160 17.49 19.34 14.96
N VAL A 161 16.88 19.61 13.82
CA VAL A 161 17.52 20.36 12.75
C VAL A 161 17.41 21.84 13.11
N ASP A 162 18.53 22.44 13.51
CA ASP A 162 18.59 23.88 13.80
C ASP A 162 18.39 24.69 12.51
N VAL A 163 17.17 25.19 12.30
CA VAL A 163 16.83 26.02 11.15
C VAL A 163 17.46 27.41 11.36
N PRO A 164 18.38 27.86 10.49
CA PRO A 164 19.00 29.16 10.63
C PRO A 164 17.96 30.27 10.54
N SER A 165 18.10 31.29 11.39
CA SER A 165 17.32 32.52 11.29
C SER A 165 17.61 33.20 9.94
N VAL A 166 16.58 33.31 9.09
CA VAL A 166 16.69 33.93 7.76
C VAL A 166 16.29 35.40 7.84
N GLU A 167 17.11 36.32 7.29
CA GLU A 167 16.71 37.71 7.10
C GLU A 167 15.63 37.80 6.01
N THR A 168 14.58 38.60 6.23
CA THR A 168 13.36 38.67 5.40
C THR A 168 13.57 39.03 3.92
N ASP A 169 14.76 39.49 3.53
CA ASP A 169 15.11 39.86 2.14
C ASP A 169 15.99 38.81 1.43
N THR A 170 16.20 37.63 2.01
CA THR A 170 17.04 36.58 1.41
C THR A 170 16.25 35.79 0.36
N ASP A 171 16.81 35.65 -0.85
CA ASP A 171 16.20 34.84 -1.91
C ASP A 171 16.17 33.35 -1.55
N ALA A 172 15.09 32.65 -1.95
CA ALA A 172 14.84 31.25 -1.61
C ALA A 172 15.96 30.31 -2.07
N GLU A 173 16.64 30.60 -3.19
CA GLU A 173 17.77 29.82 -3.67
C GLU A 173 18.95 29.88 -2.70
N THR A 174 19.23 31.06 -2.14
CA THR A 174 20.31 31.28 -1.18
C THR A 174 20.04 30.57 0.15
N VAL A 175 18.79 30.62 0.63
CA VAL A 175 18.36 29.90 1.84
C VAL A 175 18.54 28.39 1.68
N ARG A 176 18.11 27.85 0.52
CA ARG A 176 18.28 26.42 0.18
C ARG A 176 19.73 26.00 0.18
N GLU A 177 20.62 26.78 -0.45
CA GLU A 177 22.06 26.47 -0.48
C GLU A 177 22.69 26.49 0.91
N GLN A 178 22.32 27.45 1.77
CA GLN A 178 22.82 27.52 3.15
C GLN A 178 22.36 26.33 4.00
N LEU A 179 21.08 25.94 3.89
CA LEU A 179 20.52 24.77 4.56
C LEU A 179 21.23 23.47 4.13
N LEU A 180 21.40 23.27 2.82
CA LEU A 180 22.09 22.09 2.27
C LEU A 180 23.54 22.02 2.74
N LYS A 181 24.25 23.15 2.72
CA LYS A 181 25.64 23.21 3.17
C LYS A 181 25.76 22.88 4.65
N ARG A 182 24.90 23.47 5.50
CA ARG A 182 24.89 23.20 6.94
C ARG A 182 24.55 21.75 7.25
N TYR A 183 23.52 21.21 6.60
CA TYR A 183 23.18 19.79 6.71
C TYR A 183 24.39 18.91 6.36
N HIS A 184 25.12 19.22 5.29
CA HIS A 184 26.32 18.47 4.92
C HIS A 184 27.46 18.62 5.93
N ASP A 185 27.71 19.84 6.44
CA ASP A 185 28.75 20.11 7.43
C ASP A 185 28.46 19.36 8.75
N GLU A 186 27.19 19.28 9.17
CA GLU A 186 26.75 18.63 10.41
C GLU A 186 26.59 17.11 10.28
N HIS A 187 26.00 16.60 9.19
CA HIS A 187 25.52 15.20 9.09
C HIS A 187 26.34 14.32 8.14
N ARG A 188 27.06 14.89 7.17
CA ARG A 188 27.85 14.13 6.18
C ARG A 188 29.35 14.17 6.41
N SER A 189 29.81 15.00 7.34
CA SER A 189 31.24 15.16 7.65
C SER A 189 31.72 14.21 8.74
N SER A 190 30.82 13.65 9.55
CA SER A 190 31.11 12.54 10.47
C SER A 190 30.80 11.20 9.82
N VAL A 191 31.71 10.23 9.90
CA VAL A 191 31.39 8.84 9.55
C VAL A 191 30.35 8.34 10.54
N PRO A 192 29.20 7.77 10.09
CA PRO A 192 28.22 7.16 10.99
C PRO A 192 28.92 6.17 11.93
N SER A 193 28.61 6.18 13.23
CA SER A 193 29.25 5.26 14.18
C SER A 193 29.07 3.81 13.72
N ASP A 194 30.15 3.03 13.69
CA ASP A 194 30.15 1.61 13.30
C ASP A 194 29.60 0.68 14.42
N ALA A 195 29.16 1.29 15.51
CA ALA A 195 28.88 0.61 16.78
C ALA A 195 27.46 0.06 16.91
N ASP A 196 26.46 0.66 16.24
CA ASP A 196 25.07 0.22 16.39
C ASP A 196 24.65 -0.67 15.21
N THR A 197 24.71 -1.98 15.44
CA THR A 197 24.31 -3.01 14.46
C THR A 197 23.00 -3.69 14.81
N ALA A 198 22.43 -3.33 15.96
CA ALA A 198 21.13 -3.80 16.40
C ALA A 198 20.07 -2.79 15.94
N VAL A 199 19.05 -3.28 15.25
CA VAL A 199 17.92 -2.45 14.80
C VAL A 199 16.81 -2.58 15.82
N PHE A 200 16.41 -1.47 16.39
CA PHE A 200 15.37 -1.40 17.43
C PHE A 200 13.97 -1.68 16.85
N LEU A 201 13.23 -2.59 17.47
CA LEU A 201 11.88 -2.98 17.05
C LEU A 201 10.77 -2.33 17.89
N GLY A 202 11.06 -1.90 19.11
CA GLY A 202 10.07 -1.32 20.03
C GLY A 202 10.37 -1.66 21.50
N SER A 203 9.73 -0.89 22.39
CA SER A 203 9.73 -1.14 23.84
C SER A 203 8.40 -1.76 24.27
N PHE A 204 8.49 -2.71 25.18
CA PHE A 204 7.35 -3.49 25.65
C PHE A 204 7.35 -3.55 27.17
N GLU A 205 6.18 -3.35 27.77
CA GLU A 205 5.96 -3.45 29.21
C GLU A 205 5.06 -4.63 29.55
N ARG A 206 5.31 -5.24 30.70
CA ARG A 206 4.51 -6.31 31.26
C ARG A 206 3.35 -5.71 32.04
N THR A 207 2.14 -5.90 31.51
CA THR A 207 0.90 -5.53 32.22
C THR A 207 0.71 -6.36 33.49
N PRO A 208 -0.09 -5.88 34.47
CA PRO A 208 -0.41 -6.62 35.69
C PRO A 208 -1.05 -8.00 35.44
N ASP A 209 -1.70 -8.18 34.29
CA ASP A 209 -2.32 -9.45 33.87
C ASP A 209 -1.29 -10.44 33.27
N GLY A 210 -0.01 -10.05 33.20
CA GLY A 210 1.09 -10.87 32.69
C GLY A 210 1.25 -10.86 31.18
N VAL A 211 0.53 -9.98 30.47
CA VAL A 211 0.64 -9.80 29.02
C VAL A 211 1.63 -8.68 28.72
N TRP A 212 2.47 -8.86 27.71
CA TRP A 212 3.38 -7.82 27.23
C TRP A 212 2.70 -6.96 26.17
N THR A 213 2.77 -5.63 26.32
CA THR A 213 2.18 -4.66 25.40
C THR A 213 3.21 -3.62 24.99
N GLU A 214 3.08 -3.08 23.77
CA GLU A 214 3.94 -1.99 23.28
C GLU A 214 3.70 -0.72 24.11
N VAL A 215 4.78 -0.02 24.47
CA VAL A 215 4.72 1.22 25.26
C VAL A 215 4.46 2.40 24.31
N ASP A 216 3.29 3.04 24.43
CA ASP A 216 2.85 4.11 23.53
C ASP A 216 3.76 5.37 23.56
N ASP A 217 4.43 5.64 24.68
CA ASP A 217 5.31 6.81 24.90
C ASP A 217 6.81 6.46 24.87
N SER A 218 7.16 5.35 24.21
CA SER A 218 8.54 4.88 24.10
C SER A 218 9.32 5.54 22.97
N ALA A 219 10.64 5.31 22.95
CA ALA A 219 11.50 5.74 21.86
C ALA A 219 10.90 5.27 20.52
N PRO A 220 10.75 6.18 19.53
CA PRO A 220 10.16 5.84 18.25
C PRO A 220 11.01 4.79 17.53
N ARG A 221 10.34 3.86 16.83
CA ARG A 221 11.04 2.85 16.00
C ARG A 221 11.95 3.55 15.00
N GLU A 222 13.14 3.00 14.82
CA GLU A 222 14.07 3.51 13.81
C GLU A 222 13.58 3.06 12.45
N PHE A 223 13.15 4.00 11.62
CA PHE A 223 12.79 3.74 10.23
C PHE A 223 13.90 4.21 9.30
N ALA A 224 14.24 3.34 8.34
CA ALA A 224 15.04 3.74 7.20
C ALA A 224 14.11 4.48 6.23
N TYR A 225 14.23 5.80 6.19
CA TYR A 225 13.35 6.64 5.38
C TYR A 225 13.65 6.45 3.89
N ASP A 226 12.73 5.83 3.15
CA ASP A 226 12.80 5.86 1.70
C ASP A 226 12.37 7.24 1.15
N HIS A 227 12.69 7.51 -0.12
CA HIS A 227 12.45 8.81 -0.73
C HIS A 227 10.95 9.12 -0.88
N GLU A 228 10.11 8.10 -0.96
CA GLU A 228 8.67 8.23 -1.13
C GLU A 228 8.03 8.59 0.22
N LEU A 229 8.41 7.90 1.29
CA LEU A 229 8.02 8.20 2.67
C LEU A 229 8.43 9.63 3.07
N LEU A 230 9.65 10.06 2.73
CA LEU A 230 10.08 11.44 2.99
C LEU A 230 9.27 12.46 2.20
N PHE A 231 8.98 12.16 0.93
CA PHE A 231 8.18 13.03 0.09
C PHE A 231 6.75 13.14 0.62
N GLU A 232 6.11 12.01 0.94
CA GLU A 232 4.77 11.96 1.50
C GLU A 232 4.71 12.68 2.85
N ALA A 233 5.66 12.40 3.77
CA ALA A 233 5.72 13.09 5.06
C ALA A 233 5.89 14.60 4.89
N MET A 234 6.69 15.05 3.91
CA MET A 234 6.87 16.47 3.62
C MET A 234 5.61 17.09 3.01
N ILE A 235 4.91 16.38 2.12
CA ILE A 235 3.65 16.87 1.54
C ILE A 235 2.56 16.91 2.61
N ASP A 236 2.39 15.87 3.41
CA ASP A 236 1.46 15.82 4.55
C ASP A 236 1.74 16.99 5.50
N HIS A 237 3.02 17.21 5.84
CA HIS A 237 3.43 18.33 6.68
C HIS A 237 3.15 19.72 6.07
N ILE A 238 3.39 19.91 4.77
CA ILE A 238 3.16 21.21 4.10
C ILE A 238 1.66 21.45 3.81
N THR A 239 0.87 20.38 3.67
CA THR A 239 -0.56 20.46 3.33
C THR A 239 -1.48 20.37 4.54
N ASP A 240 -1.02 19.84 5.68
CA ASP A 240 -1.69 19.94 6.97
C ASP A 240 -1.55 21.36 7.51
N THR A 241 -2.52 22.21 7.18
CA THR A 241 -2.58 23.59 7.69
C THR A 241 -3.13 23.69 9.11
N GLU A 242 -3.63 22.59 9.68
CA GLU A 242 -4.29 22.61 11.00
C GLU A 242 -3.33 22.24 12.12
N ASN A 243 -2.61 21.12 12.02
CA ASN A 243 -1.68 20.65 13.05
C ASN A 243 -0.50 19.85 12.49
N PRO A 244 0.35 20.45 11.63
CA PRO A 244 1.41 19.75 10.92
C PRO A 244 2.50 19.18 11.85
N HIS A 245 2.56 19.64 13.10
CA HIS A 245 3.50 19.18 14.11
C HIS A 245 2.88 18.20 15.11
N ARG A 246 1.58 17.86 14.95
CA ARG A 246 0.80 17.01 15.86
C ARG A 246 0.98 17.37 17.34
N THR A 247 1.27 18.63 17.61
CA THR A 247 1.38 19.13 18.97
C THR A 247 -0.01 19.06 19.59
N PRO A 248 -0.13 18.72 20.88
CA PRO A 248 -1.39 18.83 21.60
C PRO A 248 -1.84 20.28 21.53
N ILE A 249 -2.70 20.58 20.58
CA ILE A 249 -3.39 21.86 20.54
C ILE A 249 -4.32 21.78 21.74
N GLU A 250 -4.00 22.50 22.82
CA GLU A 250 -5.07 23.01 23.67
C GLU A 250 -5.98 23.74 22.69
N ARG A 251 -7.06 23.08 22.26
CA ARG A 251 -8.08 23.71 21.44
C ARG A 251 -8.55 24.88 22.28
N GLU A 252 -8.06 26.07 21.98
CA GLU A 252 -8.78 27.28 22.32
C GLU A 252 -10.23 26.99 21.90
N PRO A 253 -11.19 27.05 22.83
CA PRO A 253 -12.57 26.74 22.51
C PRO A 253 -12.92 27.53 21.25
N PRO A 254 -13.48 26.86 20.22
CA PRO A 254 -13.54 27.42 18.88
C PRO A 254 -14.08 28.83 18.97
N ASP A 255 -13.36 29.80 18.41
CA ASP A 255 -13.71 31.22 18.42
C ASP A 255 -15.21 31.35 18.14
N ILE A 256 -15.97 31.56 19.22
CA ILE A 256 -17.39 31.83 19.14
C ILE A 256 -17.42 33.25 18.57
N PRO A 257 -17.93 33.48 17.35
CA PRO A 257 -17.88 34.81 16.76
C PRO A 257 -18.61 35.78 17.68
N ASP A 258 -17.91 36.79 18.17
CA ASP A 258 -18.43 37.76 19.16
C ASP A 258 -19.55 38.65 18.58
N ASP A 259 -19.81 38.60 17.27
CA ASP A 259 -20.81 39.43 16.59
C ASP A 259 -21.69 38.64 15.59
N ILE A 260 -22.98 38.95 15.61
CA ILE A 260 -24.05 38.35 14.80
C ILE A 260 -23.78 38.53 13.29
N GLY A 261 -23.05 39.58 12.90
CA GLY A 261 -22.64 39.81 11.51
C GLY A 261 -21.79 38.68 10.94
N ALA A 262 -20.78 38.23 11.68
CA ALA A 262 -19.89 37.16 11.24
C ALA A 262 -20.59 35.79 11.15
N ILE A 263 -21.63 35.57 11.97
CA ILE A 263 -22.48 34.37 11.89
C ILE A 263 -23.33 34.39 10.61
N ASN A 264 -23.90 35.54 10.26
CA ASN A 264 -24.69 35.67 9.02
C ASN A 264 -23.83 35.48 7.78
N ASP A 265 -22.63 36.08 7.72
CA ASP A 265 -21.73 35.92 6.58
C ASP A 265 -21.34 34.43 6.37
N ARG A 266 -21.15 33.68 7.46
CA ARG A 266 -20.88 32.24 7.40
C ARG A 266 -22.09 31.42 6.97
N LEU A 267 -23.29 31.79 7.43
CA LEU A 267 -24.54 31.15 6.99
C LEU A 267 -24.81 31.40 5.51
N ASP A 268 -24.58 32.62 5.01
CA ASP A 268 -24.73 32.98 3.60
C ASP A 268 -23.73 32.22 2.71
N ALA A 269 -22.49 32.04 3.19
CA ALA A 269 -21.48 31.23 2.50
C ALA A 269 -21.90 29.76 2.41
N LEU A 270 -22.37 29.18 3.52
CA LEU A 270 -22.88 27.80 3.54
C LEU A 270 -24.14 27.62 2.68
N GLU A 271 -25.05 28.59 2.67
CA GLU A 271 -26.24 28.56 1.81
C GLU A 271 -25.84 28.62 0.32
N THR A 272 -24.82 29.40 -0.01
CA THR A 272 -24.28 29.49 -1.37
C THR A 272 -23.65 28.16 -1.79
N GLU A 273 -22.86 27.53 -0.93
CA GLU A 273 -22.21 26.24 -1.18
C GLU A 273 -23.24 25.10 -1.32
N LEU A 274 -24.21 25.03 -0.39
CA LEU A 274 -25.30 24.06 -0.45
C LEU A 274 -26.15 24.26 -1.72
N GLY A 275 -26.37 25.51 -2.12
CA GLY A 275 -26.99 25.86 -3.39
C GLY A 275 -26.18 25.38 -4.61
N GLY A 276 -24.84 25.41 -4.54
CA GLY A 276 -23.94 24.83 -5.53
C GLY A 276 -24.10 23.30 -5.63
N LEU A 277 -23.92 22.61 -4.50
CA LEU A 277 -24.04 21.15 -4.42
C LEU A 277 -25.40 20.63 -4.91
N LYS A 278 -26.48 21.32 -4.57
CA LYS A 278 -27.83 20.94 -5.03
C LYS A 278 -28.01 21.08 -6.54
N ARG A 279 -27.39 22.10 -7.16
CA ARG A 279 -27.41 22.25 -8.64
C ARG A 279 -26.61 21.13 -9.30
N ASP A 280 -25.45 20.80 -8.76
CA ASP A 280 -24.59 19.73 -9.28
C ASP A 280 -25.25 18.36 -9.15
N GLN A 281 -25.86 18.07 -7.99
CA GLN A 281 -26.66 16.87 -7.77
C GLN A 281 -27.79 16.77 -8.81
N THR A 282 -28.57 17.84 -9.01
CA THR A 282 -29.66 17.85 -9.99
C THR A 282 -29.16 17.61 -11.42
N ALA A 283 -28.00 18.18 -11.77
CA ALA A 283 -27.39 17.99 -13.08
C ALA A 283 -26.91 16.55 -13.29
N LEU A 284 -26.31 15.94 -12.26
CA LEU A 284 -25.85 14.56 -12.29
C LEU A 284 -27.03 13.57 -12.37
N THR A 285 -28.07 13.75 -11.57
CA THR A 285 -29.28 12.93 -11.63
C THR A 285 -29.91 12.97 -13.02
N ARG A 286 -30.06 14.17 -13.61
CA ARG A 286 -30.55 14.33 -14.99
C ARG A 286 -29.66 13.64 -16.02
N TYR A 287 -28.35 13.73 -15.85
CA TYR A 287 -27.40 13.07 -16.74
C TYR A 287 -27.57 11.54 -16.69
N ILE A 288 -27.64 10.97 -15.48
CA ILE A 288 -27.78 9.52 -15.27
C ILE A 288 -29.10 9.02 -15.87
N MET A 289 -30.24 9.64 -15.55
CA MET A 289 -31.54 9.27 -16.13
C MET A 289 -31.52 9.31 -17.66
N ARG A 290 -30.86 10.30 -18.26
CA ARG A 290 -30.75 10.40 -19.72
C ARG A 290 -29.83 9.32 -20.30
N LYS A 291 -28.79 8.95 -19.57
CA LYS A 291 -27.84 7.91 -19.97
C LYS A 291 -28.53 6.55 -19.99
N THR A 292 -29.22 6.17 -18.92
CA THR A 292 -29.93 4.88 -18.83
C THR A 292 -30.96 4.70 -19.94
N LEU A 293 -31.71 5.76 -20.29
CA LEU A 293 -32.65 5.72 -21.42
C LEU A 293 -31.96 5.47 -22.76
N LYS A 294 -30.82 6.14 -22.99
CA LYS A 294 -30.03 5.96 -24.23
C LYS A 294 -29.41 4.58 -24.31
N ASP A 295 -28.86 4.09 -23.21
CA ASP A 295 -28.20 2.79 -23.15
C ASP A 295 -29.24 1.68 -23.34
N ARG A 296 -30.39 1.73 -22.66
CA ARG A 296 -31.50 0.79 -22.90
C ARG A 296 -31.95 0.80 -24.36
N ALA A 297 -32.15 1.97 -24.96
CA ALA A 297 -32.52 2.06 -26.38
C ALA A 297 -31.49 1.40 -27.31
N ARG A 298 -30.20 1.49 -26.98
CA ARG A 298 -29.11 0.90 -27.77
C ARG A 298 -29.03 -0.62 -27.58
N PHE A 299 -29.03 -1.09 -26.34
CA PHE A 299 -28.87 -2.51 -26.02
C PHE A 299 -30.06 -3.34 -26.53
N PHE A 300 -31.29 -2.84 -26.41
CA PHE A 300 -32.46 -3.58 -26.86
C PHE A 300 -32.66 -3.55 -28.38
N ASP A 301 -32.19 -2.51 -29.09
CA ASP A 301 -32.08 -2.55 -30.56
C ASP A 301 -31.10 -3.66 -31.00
N ALA A 302 -29.92 -3.71 -30.36
CA ALA A 302 -28.90 -4.72 -30.68
C ALA A 302 -29.38 -6.14 -30.33
N LEU A 303 -30.12 -6.29 -29.23
CA LEU A 303 -30.74 -7.55 -28.85
C LEU A 303 -31.78 -7.97 -29.87
N ALA A 304 -32.67 -7.07 -30.31
CA ALA A 304 -33.70 -7.37 -31.29
C ALA A 304 -33.09 -7.95 -32.59
N ASP A 305 -32.00 -7.36 -33.08
CA ASP A 305 -31.31 -7.83 -34.28
C ASP A 305 -30.68 -9.22 -34.09
N ARG A 306 -30.25 -9.56 -32.86
CA ARG A 306 -29.62 -10.85 -32.53
C ARG A 306 -30.62 -11.99 -32.42
N ILE A 307 -31.81 -11.73 -31.88
CA ILE A 307 -32.82 -12.77 -31.61
C ILE A 307 -33.87 -12.91 -32.72
N GLU A 308 -33.87 -12.03 -33.72
CA GLU A 308 -34.87 -12.01 -34.81
C GLU A 308 -35.00 -13.36 -35.54
N GLN A 309 -33.91 -14.12 -35.64
CA GLN A 309 -33.92 -15.42 -36.32
C GLN A 309 -34.55 -16.54 -35.46
N GLN A 310 -34.55 -16.38 -34.13
CA GLN A 310 -35.01 -17.37 -33.16
C GLN A 310 -36.41 -17.07 -32.67
N THR A 311 -36.74 -15.80 -32.43
CA THR A 311 -38.05 -15.36 -31.94
C THR A 311 -38.45 -14.04 -32.60
N SER A 312 -39.47 -14.11 -33.47
CA SER A 312 -40.02 -12.91 -34.10
C SER A 312 -40.76 -12.01 -33.09
N GLU A 313 -41.38 -12.60 -32.07
CA GLU A 313 -42.12 -11.84 -31.05
C GLU A 313 -41.16 -11.20 -30.04
N GLY A 314 -40.11 -11.92 -29.61
CA GLY A 314 -39.05 -11.35 -28.77
C GLY A 314 -38.30 -10.21 -29.48
N GLY A 315 -38.00 -10.36 -30.77
CA GLY A 315 -37.42 -9.29 -31.59
C GLY A 315 -38.35 -8.06 -31.68
N ARG A 316 -39.67 -8.27 -31.79
CA ARG A 316 -40.68 -7.19 -31.78
C ARG A 316 -40.70 -6.45 -30.43
N LEU A 317 -40.74 -7.17 -29.31
CA LEU A 317 -40.76 -6.61 -27.96
C LEU A 317 -39.48 -5.84 -27.64
N ALA A 318 -38.32 -6.37 -28.03
CA ALA A 318 -37.05 -5.67 -27.85
C ALA A 318 -37.00 -4.33 -28.62
N ARG A 319 -37.53 -4.28 -29.86
CA ARG A 319 -37.67 -3.01 -30.60
C ARG A 319 -38.67 -2.06 -29.94
N GLU A 320 -39.75 -2.58 -29.36
CA GLU A 320 -40.75 -1.80 -28.65
C GLU A 320 -40.16 -1.14 -27.40
N ILE A 321 -39.40 -1.90 -26.59
CA ILE A 321 -38.63 -1.39 -25.44
C ILE A 321 -37.68 -0.28 -25.88
N ALA A 322 -36.96 -0.48 -26.98
CA ALA A 322 -36.04 0.52 -27.50
C ALA A 322 -36.76 1.78 -28.04
N ALA A 323 -37.93 1.62 -28.66
CA ALA A 323 -38.75 2.72 -29.12
C ALA A 323 -39.32 3.55 -27.96
N ILE A 324 -39.87 2.89 -26.93
CA ILE A 324 -40.37 3.55 -25.71
C ILE A 324 -39.25 4.31 -24.99
N SER A 325 -38.03 3.79 -25.04
CA SER A 325 -36.84 4.43 -24.45
C SER A 325 -36.41 5.71 -25.17
N ARG A 326 -36.66 5.80 -26.48
CA ARG A 326 -36.37 7.00 -27.28
C ARG A 326 -37.46 8.05 -27.19
N ALA A 327 -38.70 7.62 -27.01
CA ALA A 327 -39.85 8.50 -26.91
C ALA A 327 -39.74 9.41 -25.67
N ASP A 328 -39.82 10.72 -25.89
CA ASP A 328 -39.90 11.75 -24.83
C ASP A 328 -38.77 11.78 -23.78
N GLY A 329 -37.59 11.21 -24.09
CA GLY A 329 -36.48 11.07 -23.14
C GLY A 329 -35.98 12.39 -22.51
N GLU A 330 -36.05 13.52 -23.22
CA GLU A 330 -35.67 14.82 -22.64
C GLU A 330 -36.66 15.30 -21.57
N ARG A 331 -37.96 15.06 -21.74
CA ARG A 331 -39.00 15.47 -20.78
C ARG A 331 -39.04 14.55 -19.57
N ILE A 332 -38.80 13.26 -19.78
CA ILE A 332 -38.78 12.25 -18.72
C ILE A 332 -37.63 12.53 -17.73
N CYS A 333 -36.45 12.92 -18.23
CA CYS A 333 -35.30 13.23 -17.37
C CYS A 333 -35.36 14.60 -16.67
N GLU A 334 -36.41 15.38 -16.86
CA GLU A 334 -36.62 16.62 -16.10
C GLU A 334 -37.22 16.37 -14.71
N ASN A 335 -37.91 15.24 -14.52
CA ASN A 335 -38.61 14.91 -13.29
C ASN A 335 -38.36 13.44 -12.90
N GLU A 336 -37.86 13.24 -11.68
CA GLU A 336 -37.59 11.91 -11.10
C GLU A 336 -38.84 11.01 -11.06
N GLU A 337 -40.00 11.57 -10.72
CA GLU A 337 -41.27 10.83 -10.71
C GLU A 337 -41.68 10.38 -12.12
N ALA A 338 -41.43 11.21 -13.13
CA ALA A 338 -41.71 10.87 -14.52
C ALA A 338 -40.78 9.75 -15.01
N TYR A 339 -39.51 9.78 -14.60
CA TYR A 339 -38.55 8.71 -14.87
C TYR A 339 -38.97 7.39 -14.20
N ARG A 340 -39.37 7.41 -12.93
CA ARG A 340 -39.89 6.22 -12.25
C ARG A 340 -41.12 5.65 -12.96
N HIS A 341 -42.07 6.50 -13.33
CA HIS A 341 -43.26 6.07 -14.06
C HIS A 341 -42.92 5.45 -15.42
N HIS A 342 -41.92 6.00 -16.11
CA HIS A 342 -41.42 5.42 -17.36
C HIS A 342 -40.78 4.04 -17.16
N LEU A 343 -40.00 3.85 -16.10
CA LEU A 343 -39.44 2.55 -15.76
C LEU A 343 -40.53 1.52 -15.46
N GLN A 344 -41.60 1.90 -14.75
CA GLN A 344 -42.75 1.02 -14.51
C GLN A 344 -43.43 0.57 -15.80
N GLN A 345 -43.61 1.48 -16.77
CA GLN A 345 -44.20 1.13 -18.07
C GLN A 345 -43.32 0.16 -18.86
N VAL A 346 -41.99 0.35 -18.81
CA VAL A 346 -41.06 -0.53 -19.53
C VAL A 346 -40.87 -1.86 -18.83
N LEU A 347 -41.00 -1.92 -17.49
CA LEU A 347 -40.90 -3.16 -16.73
C LEU A 347 -41.89 -4.23 -17.24
N GLU A 348 -43.12 -3.85 -17.57
CA GLU A 348 -44.11 -4.76 -18.15
C GLU A 348 -43.61 -5.40 -19.46
N HIS A 349 -42.91 -4.63 -20.29
CA HIS A 349 -42.34 -5.10 -21.55
C HIS A 349 -41.09 -5.96 -21.33
N LEU A 350 -40.27 -5.63 -20.31
CA LEU A 350 -39.10 -6.40 -19.93
C LEU A 350 -39.46 -7.80 -19.43
N ILE A 351 -40.54 -7.90 -18.64
CA ILE A 351 -41.09 -9.17 -18.16
C ILE A 351 -41.62 -9.98 -19.34
N ALA A 352 -42.47 -9.38 -20.20
CA ALA A 352 -43.01 -10.06 -21.37
C ALA A 352 -41.93 -10.57 -22.33
N LEU A 353 -40.85 -9.79 -22.51
CA LEU A 353 -39.70 -10.25 -23.30
C LEU A 353 -39.05 -11.49 -22.70
N GLY A 354 -38.98 -11.60 -21.37
CA GLY A 354 -38.43 -12.78 -20.70
C GLY A 354 -39.15 -14.07 -21.06
N ASP A 355 -40.49 -14.03 -21.15
CA ASP A 355 -41.31 -15.16 -21.54
C ASP A 355 -41.03 -15.59 -23.00
N ASP A 356 -40.85 -14.63 -23.91
CA ASP A 356 -40.58 -14.90 -25.34
C ASP A 356 -39.11 -15.26 -25.66
N LEU A 357 -38.20 -15.10 -24.69
CA LEU A 357 -36.81 -15.57 -24.78
C LEU A 357 -36.66 -17.05 -24.39
N GLU A 358 -37.68 -17.65 -23.75
CA GLU A 358 -37.68 -19.06 -23.39
C GLU A 358 -37.59 -19.93 -24.67
N GLY A 359 -36.55 -20.75 -24.75
CA GLY A 359 -36.26 -21.58 -25.93
C GLY A 359 -35.54 -20.87 -27.09
N ALA A 360 -35.35 -19.54 -27.03
CA ALA A 360 -34.53 -18.79 -27.97
C ALA A 360 -33.09 -18.57 -27.45
N THR A 361 -32.91 -18.56 -26.12
CA THR A 361 -31.61 -18.32 -25.46
C THR A 361 -31.20 -19.46 -24.52
N THR A 362 -29.94 -19.50 -24.09
CA THR A 362 -29.49 -20.47 -23.08
C THR A 362 -30.15 -20.19 -21.72
N GLU A 363 -30.51 -21.25 -21.00
CA GLU A 363 -31.15 -21.20 -19.68
C GLU A 363 -30.36 -20.30 -18.70
N ARG A 364 -29.04 -20.49 -18.61
CA ARG A 364 -28.16 -19.70 -17.75
C ARG A 364 -28.17 -18.21 -18.09
N SER A 365 -28.25 -17.84 -19.38
CA SER A 365 -28.27 -16.42 -19.77
C SER A 365 -29.63 -15.79 -19.54
N LEU A 366 -30.71 -16.56 -19.73
CA LEU A 366 -32.08 -16.15 -19.43
C LEU A 366 -32.31 -15.96 -17.93
N GLU A 367 -31.83 -16.86 -17.08
CA GLU A 367 -31.92 -16.74 -15.61
C GLU A 367 -31.33 -15.42 -15.11
N ARG A 368 -30.15 -15.04 -15.61
CA ARG A 368 -29.50 -13.76 -15.24
C ARG A 368 -30.30 -12.54 -15.67
N TYR A 369 -30.92 -12.60 -16.85
CA TYR A 369 -31.79 -11.54 -17.32
C TYR A 369 -33.03 -11.41 -16.43
N LEU A 370 -33.71 -12.53 -16.12
CA LEU A 370 -34.88 -12.54 -15.25
C LEU A 370 -34.57 -12.10 -13.81
N GLU A 371 -33.40 -12.47 -13.28
CA GLU A 371 -32.90 -12.01 -11.99
C GLU A 371 -32.73 -10.48 -11.99
N SER A 372 -32.07 -9.94 -13.02
CA SER A 372 -31.87 -8.48 -13.16
C SER A 372 -33.20 -7.72 -13.30
N VAL A 373 -34.18 -8.27 -14.02
CA VAL A 373 -35.53 -7.69 -14.14
C VAL A 373 -36.26 -7.71 -12.79
N SER A 374 -36.09 -8.78 -12.01
CA SER A 374 -36.67 -8.91 -10.67
C SER A 374 -36.05 -7.90 -9.67
N GLU A 375 -34.75 -7.65 -9.76
CA GLU A 375 -34.08 -6.60 -8.98
C GLU A 375 -34.62 -5.20 -9.33
N LEU A 376 -34.81 -4.90 -10.61
CA LEU A 376 -35.41 -3.64 -11.05
C LEU A 376 -36.85 -3.49 -10.54
N GLN A 377 -37.64 -4.57 -10.55
CA GLN A 377 -38.98 -4.56 -9.98
C GLN A 377 -38.95 -4.26 -8.47
N ALA A 378 -38.07 -4.94 -7.72
CA ALA A 378 -37.93 -4.72 -6.28
C ALA A 378 -37.54 -3.27 -5.95
N ALA A 379 -36.61 -2.68 -6.70
CA ALA A 379 -36.19 -1.29 -6.51
C ALA A 379 -37.32 -0.29 -6.82
N LEU A 380 -38.18 -0.59 -7.80
CA LEU A 380 -39.36 0.21 -8.09
C LEU A 380 -40.42 0.13 -6.98
N GLU A 381 -40.59 -1.04 -6.35
CA GLU A 381 -41.53 -1.27 -5.25
C GLU A 381 -41.06 -0.67 -3.92
N ALA A 382 -39.75 -0.66 -3.67
CA ALA A 382 -39.13 -0.11 -2.45
C ALA A 382 -39.08 1.43 -2.41
N ASP A 383 -39.47 2.10 -3.51
CA ASP A 383 -39.34 3.56 -3.69
C ASP A 383 -37.89 4.05 -3.60
N ASP A 384 -36.94 3.22 -4.05
CA ASP A 384 -35.50 3.49 -4.00
C ASP A 384 -35.10 4.75 -4.79
N SER A 385 -33.95 5.33 -4.47
CA SER A 385 -33.46 6.55 -5.10
C SER A 385 -33.28 6.39 -6.63
N VAL A 386 -33.31 7.50 -7.36
CA VAL A 386 -33.09 7.48 -8.83
C VAL A 386 -31.76 6.83 -9.22
N LEU A 387 -30.74 6.94 -8.37
CA LEU A 387 -29.45 6.31 -8.58
C LEU A 387 -29.56 4.78 -8.51
N GLU A 388 -30.21 4.25 -7.49
CA GLU A 388 -30.44 2.81 -7.32
C GLU A 388 -31.30 2.24 -8.46
N LEU A 389 -32.33 2.97 -8.88
CA LEU A 389 -33.14 2.62 -10.05
C LEU A 389 -32.31 2.60 -11.35
N ALA A 390 -31.39 3.57 -11.51
CA ALA A 390 -30.51 3.62 -12.66
C ALA A 390 -29.52 2.45 -12.69
N GLU A 391 -28.96 2.08 -11.54
CA GLU A 391 -28.09 0.91 -11.41
C GLU A 391 -28.82 -0.40 -11.74
N ALA A 392 -30.02 -0.60 -11.20
CA ALA A 392 -30.82 -1.79 -11.50
C ALA A 392 -31.17 -1.87 -13.00
N GLN A 393 -31.52 -0.73 -13.61
CA GLN A 393 -31.78 -0.65 -15.04
C GLN A 393 -30.53 -0.93 -15.89
N ASP A 394 -29.35 -0.48 -15.47
CA ASP A 394 -28.09 -0.77 -16.17
C ASP A 394 -27.78 -2.27 -16.13
N ARG A 395 -27.99 -2.95 -14.98
CA ARG A 395 -27.84 -4.42 -14.88
C ARG A 395 -28.75 -5.17 -15.83
N VAL A 396 -30.01 -4.74 -15.98
CA VAL A 396 -30.93 -5.31 -16.98
C VAL A 396 -30.37 -5.17 -18.40
N CYS A 397 -29.80 -4.01 -18.73
CA CYS A 397 -29.22 -3.78 -20.05
C CYS A 397 -27.97 -4.64 -20.29
N GLU A 398 -27.10 -4.78 -19.29
CA GLU A 398 -25.92 -5.64 -19.37
C GLU A 398 -26.29 -7.12 -19.50
N ALA A 399 -27.31 -7.57 -18.76
CA ALA A 399 -27.83 -8.92 -18.86
C ALA A 399 -28.45 -9.18 -20.24
N ALA A 400 -29.22 -8.22 -20.77
CA ALA A 400 -29.77 -8.28 -22.13
C ALA A 400 -28.68 -8.37 -23.21
N ASP A 401 -27.59 -7.60 -23.09
CA ASP A 401 -26.46 -7.70 -24.00
C ASP A 401 -25.72 -9.04 -23.88
N SER A 402 -25.70 -9.63 -22.69
CA SER A 402 -25.04 -10.90 -22.40
C SER A 402 -25.87 -12.14 -22.75
N LEU A 403 -27.08 -11.98 -23.34
CA LEU A 403 -27.93 -13.11 -23.72
C LEU A 403 -27.29 -14.00 -24.79
N GLU A 404 -27.19 -15.30 -24.52
CA GLU A 404 -26.59 -16.26 -25.45
C GLU A 404 -27.70 -16.92 -26.27
N VAL A 405 -27.74 -16.64 -27.58
CA VAL A 405 -28.78 -17.12 -28.50
C VAL A 405 -28.50 -18.57 -28.93
N LEU A 406 -29.52 -19.42 -28.93
CA LEU A 406 -29.42 -20.80 -29.41
C LEU A 406 -29.30 -20.82 -30.94
N VAL A 407 -28.23 -21.44 -31.45
CA VAL A 407 -28.01 -21.61 -32.88
C VAL A 407 -28.57 -22.98 -33.29
N GLU A 408 -29.56 -23.01 -34.18
CA GLU A 408 -29.99 -24.26 -34.82
C GLU A 408 -28.85 -24.79 -35.70
N ILE A 409 -28.25 -25.91 -35.31
CA ILE A 409 -27.34 -26.66 -36.18
C ILE A 409 -28.23 -27.43 -37.15
N VAL A 410 -28.36 -26.93 -38.38
CA VAL A 410 -28.87 -27.74 -39.51
C VAL A 410 -27.84 -28.82 -39.79
N PRO A 411 -28.14 -30.12 -39.63
CA PRO A 411 -27.21 -31.16 -40.05
C PRO A 411 -27.09 -31.14 -41.57
N ASP A 412 -25.86 -31.00 -42.09
CA ASP A 412 -25.58 -31.13 -43.53
C ASP A 412 -26.08 -32.48 -44.06
N GLU A 413 -26.98 -32.47 -45.04
CA GLU A 413 -27.43 -33.65 -45.81
C GLU A 413 -26.36 -34.18 -46.78
#